data_AF-A0A0K2RSA7-F1
#
_entry.id   AF-A0A0K2RSA7-F1
#
_cell.length_a   1.000
_cell.length_b   1.000
_cell.length_c   1.000
_cell.angle_alpha   90.00
_cell.angle_beta   90.00
_cell.angle_gamma   90.00
#
_symmetry.space_group_name_H-M   'P 1'
#
loop_
_entity.id
_entity.type
_entity.pdbx_description
1 polymer ?
#
loop_
_entity_poly.entity_id
_entity_poly.type
_entity_poly.pdbx_seq_one_letter_code
_entity_poly.pdbx_strand_id
1 'polypeptide(L)'
;MVTSKFREREVGSSLAHPEALGDSNAPVHGTVIAKAARTAILQGFVGSLLMVAGSIGVGWLASSSALIRTPIFIMARTSPVGVILCTVMLCLGALLLLRSWLRIAQRIGGWNPSSRPVLRRALWMWALPMMFSLPLFSRDAYAYIGQGRLMEQGLNPYTNGISALSNYFSLGPDKLWTEAPTPYGPLWLWIEQGAVWVSASVPELALIPFRLAALAGVILLAVYVPRLAALHGVNPDRALWLGVLNPVLLINFIASAHNDSLMLGLVVAGLYFASVKRPVLGIVLITASIAIKPITLIALPFAGLLWAGARAGWAAECSVGRPPWVCP
;
A
#
# COMPACT_ATOMS: atom_id res chain seq x y z
N MET A 1 -75.52 -31.91 31.48
CA MET A 1 -74.59 -32.31 32.56
C MET A 1 -73.91 -33.61 32.16
N VAL A 2 -72.80 -33.55 31.41
CA VAL A 2 -71.64 -34.46 31.44
C VAL A 2 -70.53 -33.69 30.70
N THR A 3 -69.62 -33.07 31.45
CA THR A 3 -68.43 -32.38 30.95
C THR A 3 -67.23 -33.31 31.09
N SER A 4 -66.49 -33.54 30.01
CA SER A 4 -65.29 -34.35 29.98
C SER A 4 -64.11 -33.62 30.65
N LYS A 5 -63.45 -34.32 31.58
CA LYS A 5 -62.15 -33.95 32.16
C LYS A 5 -61.08 -33.97 31.07
N PHE A 6 -60.33 -32.88 30.91
CA PHE A 6 -58.98 -32.94 30.38
C PHE A 6 -58.02 -32.22 31.34
N ARG A 7 -56.91 -32.93 31.59
CA ARG A 7 -55.94 -32.79 32.67
C ARG A 7 -54.83 -31.85 32.23
N GLU A 8 -54.46 -30.92 33.10
CA GLU A 8 -53.32 -30.02 32.95
C GLU A 8 -52.02 -30.78 32.66
N ARG A 9 -51.23 -30.28 31.71
CA ARG A 9 -49.80 -30.55 31.61
C ARG A 9 -49.08 -29.20 31.68
N GLU A 10 -48.38 -28.99 32.79
CA GLU A 10 -47.34 -27.96 32.90
C GLU A 10 -46.26 -28.23 31.83
N VAL A 11 -46.06 -27.27 30.94
CA VAL A 11 -44.88 -27.23 30.07
C VAL A 11 -43.93 -26.20 30.68
N GLY A 12 -42.95 -26.71 31.42
CA GLY A 12 -41.89 -25.92 32.02
C GLY A 12 -41.10 -25.14 30.96
N SER A 13 -40.84 -23.88 31.26
CA SER A 13 -39.99 -22.99 30.48
C SER A 13 -38.53 -23.48 30.52
N SER A 14 -37.97 -23.82 29.37
CA SER A 14 -36.52 -23.91 29.17
C SER A 14 -36.15 -23.05 27.97
N LEU A 15 -36.07 -21.74 28.21
CA LEU A 15 -35.38 -20.82 27.30
C LEU A 15 -33.88 -21.06 27.43
N ALA A 16 -33.34 -21.95 26.59
CA ALA A 16 -31.90 -22.06 26.41
C ALA A 16 -31.44 -20.91 25.50
N HIS A 17 -30.69 -19.97 26.08
CA HIS A 17 -29.97 -18.92 25.39
C HIS A 17 -28.97 -19.50 24.36
N PRO A 18 -28.99 -19.08 23.08
CA PRO A 18 -27.94 -19.42 22.12
C PRO A 18 -26.80 -18.39 22.19
N GLU A 19 -26.09 -18.32 23.31
CA GLU A 19 -24.85 -17.54 23.43
C GLU A 19 -23.87 -18.28 24.35
N ALA A 20 -23.07 -19.19 23.78
CA ALA A 20 -21.73 -19.60 24.25
C ALA A 20 -21.22 -20.85 23.49
N LEU A 21 -21.13 -20.80 22.17
CA LEU A 21 -20.21 -21.67 21.42
C LEU A 21 -19.11 -20.79 20.85
N GLY A 22 -18.22 -20.33 21.73
CA GLY A 22 -16.91 -19.86 21.31
C GLY A 22 -16.23 -20.99 20.54
N ASP A 23 -15.83 -20.70 19.31
CA ASP A 23 -15.28 -21.65 18.35
C ASP A 23 -13.97 -22.26 18.88
N SER A 24 -14.08 -23.34 19.67
CA SER A 24 -12.98 -24.02 20.37
C SER A 24 -11.92 -24.58 19.42
N ASN A 25 -12.19 -24.60 18.11
CA ASN A 25 -11.30 -25.03 17.05
C ASN A 25 -10.56 -23.89 16.34
N ALA A 26 -10.83 -22.62 16.65
CA ALA A 26 -10.16 -21.47 16.03
C ALA A 26 -8.60 -21.53 16.08
N PRO A 27 -7.94 -21.86 17.20
CA PRO A 27 -6.48 -21.97 17.25
C PRO A 27 -5.94 -23.15 16.42
N VAL A 28 -6.66 -24.28 16.41
CA VAL A 28 -6.30 -25.47 15.62
C VAL A 28 -6.41 -25.15 14.12
N HIS A 29 -7.50 -24.52 13.70
CA HIS A 29 -7.70 -24.15 12.30
C HIS A 29 -6.64 -23.15 11.79
N GLY A 30 -6.27 -22.16 12.61
CA GLY A 30 -5.20 -21.22 12.27
C GLY A 30 -3.83 -21.87 12.10
N THR A 31 -3.46 -22.83 12.95
CA THR A 31 -2.18 -23.55 12.81
C THR A 31 -2.10 -24.41 11.55
N VAL A 32 -3.21 -25.02 11.13
CA VAL A 32 -3.29 -25.80 9.88
C VAL A 32 -3.12 -24.90 8.65
N ILE A 33 -3.83 -23.77 8.59
CA ILE A 33 -3.69 -22.79 7.50
C ILE A 33 -2.26 -22.25 7.44
N ALA A 34 -1.67 -21.89 8.58
CA ALA A 34 -0.30 -21.40 8.65
C ALA A 34 0.71 -22.43 8.14
N LYS A 35 0.55 -23.71 8.50
CA LYS A 35 1.42 -24.80 8.02
C LYS A 35 1.25 -25.04 6.52
N ALA A 36 0.01 -25.02 6.02
CA ALA A 36 -0.29 -25.21 4.60
C ALA A 36 0.21 -24.06 3.71
N ALA A 37 0.16 -22.82 4.22
CA ALA A 37 0.60 -21.62 3.53
C ALA A 37 2.12 -21.37 3.64
N ARG A 38 2.82 -22.01 4.60
CA ARG A 38 4.24 -21.79 4.89
C ARG A 38 5.13 -21.87 3.66
N THR A 39 4.94 -22.88 2.81
CA THR A 39 5.74 -23.06 1.60
C THR A 39 5.56 -21.92 0.62
N ALA A 40 4.33 -21.42 0.44
CA ALA A 40 4.06 -20.27 -0.44
C ALA A 40 4.71 -19.00 0.12
N ILE A 41 4.65 -18.78 1.44
CA ILE A 41 5.30 -17.63 2.07
C ILE A 41 6.82 -17.67 1.87
N LEU A 42 7.45 -18.83 2.09
CA LEU A 42 8.89 -19.00 1.91
C LEU A 42 9.30 -18.84 0.45
N GLN A 43 8.52 -19.35 -0.49
CA GLN A 43 8.78 -19.17 -1.92
C GLN A 43 8.74 -17.69 -2.32
N GLY A 44 7.78 -16.91 -1.80
CA GLY A 44 7.72 -15.47 -2.07
C GLY A 44 8.86 -14.70 -1.38
N PHE A 45 9.30 -15.13 -0.20
CA PHE A 45 10.50 -14.58 0.46
C PHE A 45 11.76 -14.81 -0.38
N VAL A 46 11.97 -16.04 -0.85
CA VAL A 46 13.05 -16.37 -1.79
C VAL A 46 12.93 -15.56 -3.08
N GLY A 47 11.71 -15.43 -3.62
CA GLY A 47 11.45 -14.59 -4.78
C GLY A 47 11.87 -13.13 -4.56
N SER A 48 11.57 -12.57 -3.40
CA SER A 48 11.96 -11.21 -3.02
C SER A 48 13.48 -11.06 -2.89
N LEU A 49 14.17 -12.04 -2.32
CA LEU A 49 15.63 -12.06 -2.25
C LEU A 49 16.28 -12.16 -3.65
N LEU A 50 15.70 -12.96 -4.54
CA LEU A 50 16.16 -13.03 -5.94
C LEU A 50 15.97 -11.69 -6.67
N MET A 51 14.89 -10.96 -6.38
CA MET A 51 14.70 -9.61 -6.91
C MET A 51 15.77 -8.64 -6.38
N VAL A 52 16.12 -8.70 -5.10
CA VAL A 52 17.22 -7.91 -4.52
C VAL A 52 18.54 -8.24 -5.21
N ALA A 53 18.88 -9.53 -5.33
CA ALA A 53 20.10 -9.98 -6.00
C ALA A 53 20.14 -9.53 -7.47
N GLY A 54 19.04 -9.72 -8.20
CA GLY A 54 18.90 -9.29 -9.60
C GLY A 54 19.05 -7.77 -9.76
N SER A 55 18.56 -6.98 -8.79
CA SER A 55 18.67 -5.51 -8.83
C SER A 55 20.12 -5.01 -8.87
N ILE A 56 21.10 -5.79 -8.40
CA ILE A 56 22.52 -5.43 -8.47
C ILE A 56 22.96 -5.20 -9.91
N GLY A 57 22.55 -6.07 -10.84
CA GLY A 57 22.90 -5.97 -12.26
C GLY A 57 21.96 -5.10 -13.09
N VAL A 58 20.66 -5.11 -12.80
CA VAL A 58 19.66 -4.46 -13.68
C VAL A 58 18.85 -3.32 -13.04
N GLY A 59 18.97 -3.13 -11.73
CA GLY A 59 18.32 -2.01 -11.04
C GLY A 59 18.94 -0.67 -11.42
N TRP A 60 18.18 0.40 -11.27
CA TRP A 60 18.64 1.74 -11.64
C TRP A 60 19.65 2.29 -10.62
N LEU A 61 20.73 2.87 -11.13
CA LEU A 61 21.77 3.60 -10.37
C LEU A 61 22.02 4.96 -11.02
N ALA A 62 22.08 6.01 -10.20
CA ALA A 62 22.56 7.32 -10.64
C ALA A 62 24.02 7.22 -11.09
N SER A 63 24.43 7.93 -12.14
CA SER A 63 25.84 7.94 -12.57
C SER A 63 26.79 8.51 -11.52
N SER A 64 26.29 9.35 -10.61
CA SER A 64 27.04 9.84 -9.45
C SER A 64 27.16 8.82 -8.31
N SER A 65 26.53 7.65 -8.41
CA SER A 65 26.56 6.60 -7.39
C SER A 65 27.97 6.07 -7.15
N ALA A 66 28.35 5.95 -5.88
CA ALA A 66 29.61 5.30 -5.50
C ALA A 66 29.58 3.78 -5.76
N LEU A 67 28.39 3.17 -5.69
CA LEU A 67 28.20 1.73 -5.89
C LEU A 67 28.66 1.25 -7.26
N ILE A 68 28.52 2.07 -8.30
CA ILE A 68 28.95 1.76 -9.67
C ILE A 68 30.43 1.36 -9.74
N ARG A 69 31.27 1.89 -8.83
CA ARG A 69 32.72 1.66 -8.82
C ARG A 69 33.15 0.43 -8.02
N THR A 70 32.20 -0.28 -7.40
CA THR A 70 32.54 -1.45 -6.57
C THR A 70 32.64 -2.73 -7.42
N PRO A 71 33.52 -3.69 -7.07
CA PRO A 71 33.77 -4.86 -7.93
C PRO A 71 32.53 -5.69 -8.25
N ILE A 72 31.62 -5.86 -7.29
CA ILE A 72 30.38 -6.63 -7.48
C ILE A 72 29.45 -5.97 -8.50
N PHE A 73 29.31 -4.64 -8.45
CA PHE A 73 28.46 -3.90 -9.38
C PHE A 73 29.09 -3.81 -10.77
N ILE A 74 30.42 -3.65 -10.85
CA ILE A 74 31.13 -3.71 -12.13
C ILE A 74 30.90 -5.08 -12.77
N MET A 75 31.20 -6.17 -12.08
CA MET A 75 31.05 -7.53 -12.60
C MET A 75 29.60 -7.82 -13.04
N ALA A 76 28.62 -7.46 -12.21
CA ALA A 76 27.21 -7.71 -12.48
C ALA A 76 26.65 -6.91 -13.68
N ARG A 77 27.29 -5.78 -14.05
CA ARG A 77 26.78 -4.84 -15.06
C ARG A 77 27.57 -4.80 -16.36
N THR A 78 28.85 -5.18 -16.35
CA THR A 78 29.71 -5.11 -17.54
C THR A 78 29.97 -6.47 -18.18
N SER A 79 29.79 -7.58 -17.44
CA SER A 79 29.92 -8.94 -17.98
C SER A 79 28.58 -9.42 -18.55
N PRO A 80 28.53 -9.97 -19.79
CA PRO A 80 27.31 -10.57 -20.33
C PRO A 80 26.71 -11.64 -19.41
N VAL A 81 27.55 -12.47 -18.80
CA VAL A 81 27.11 -13.52 -17.86
C VAL A 81 26.50 -12.89 -16.60
N GLY A 82 27.13 -11.85 -16.05
CA GLY A 82 26.63 -11.15 -14.87
C GLY A 82 25.26 -10.52 -15.10
N VAL A 83 25.09 -9.84 -16.23
CA VAL A 83 23.82 -9.21 -16.62
C VAL A 83 22.73 -10.25 -16.84
N ILE A 84 23.03 -11.35 -17.56
CA ILE A 84 22.07 -12.44 -17.80
C ILE A 84 21.64 -13.07 -16.47
N LEU A 85 22.59 -13.40 -15.58
CA LEU A 85 22.27 -14.00 -14.28
C LEU A 85 21.39 -13.07 -13.44
N CYS A 86 21.72 -11.79 -13.34
CA CYS A 86 20.92 -10.82 -12.60
C CYS A 86 19.50 -10.67 -13.21
N THR A 87 19.40 -10.64 -14.54
CA THR A 87 18.11 -10.58 -15.26
C THR A 87 17.27 -11.83 -14.96
N VAL A 88 17.86 -13.02 -15.05
CA VAL A 88 17.18 -14.29 -14.75
C VAL A 88 16.72 -14.33 -13.29
N MET A 89 17.57 -13.93 -12.34
CA MET A 89 17.19 -13.84 -10.92
C MET A 89 16.01 -12.88 -10.71
N LEU A 90 16.03 -11.69 -11.33
CA LEU A 90 14.93 -10.75 -11.24
C LEU A 90 13.62 -11.35 -11.77
N CYS A 91 13.65 -11.92 -12.98
CA CYS A 91 12.47 -12.52 -13.62
C CYS A 91 11.93 -13.71 -12.83
N LEU A 92 12.80 -14.64 -12.41
CA LEU A 92 12.40 -15.77 -11.58
C LEU A 92 11.87 -15.31 -10.21
N GLY A 93 12.46 -14.29 -9.62
CA GLY A 93 12.00 -13.69 -8.36
C GLY A 93 10.57 -13.16 -8.46
N ALA A 94 10.29 -12.37 -9.51
CA ALA A 94 8.95 -11.85 -9.79
C ALA A 94 7.93 -12.97 -10.07
N LEU A 95 8.31 -13.99 -10.87
CA LEU A 95 7.45 -15.14 -11.15
C LEU A 95 7.16 -15.97 -9.88
N LEU A 96 8.16 -16.15 -9.01
CA LEU A 96 7.97 -16.83 -7.72
C LEU A 96 7.06 -16.05 -6.79
N LEU A 97 7.15 -14.72 -6.75
CA LEU A 97 6.21 -13.88 -6.01
C LEU A 97 4.78 -14.02 -6.54
N LEU A 98 4.59 -13.96 -7.86
CA LEU A 98 3.29 -14.17 -8.50
C LEU A 98 2.70 -15.54 -8.16
N ARG A 99 3.49 -16.59 -8.34
CA ARG A 99 3.09 -17.95 -7.97
C ARG A 99 2.74 -18.04 -6.49
N SER A 100 3.55 -17.46 -5.61
CA SER A 100 3.35 -17.51 -4.16
C SER A 100 2.06 -16.80 -3.74
N TRP A 101 1.75 -15.66 -4.36
CA TRP A 101 0.50 -14.94 -4.17
C TRP A 101 -0.73 -15.73 -4.61
N LEU A 102 -0.66 -16.47 -5.73
CA LEU A 102 -1.76 -17.36 -6.13
C LEU A 102 -1.88 -18.57 -5.19
N ARG A 103 -0.75 -19.18 -4.81
CA ARG A 103 -0.73 -20.37 -3.95
C ARG A 103 -1.20 -20.07 -2.54
N ILE A 104 -0.93 -18.90 -1.98
CA ILE A 104 -1.40 -18.57 -0.62
C ILE A 104 -2.94 -18.54 -0.56
N ALA A 105 -3.61 -17.99 -1.58
CA ALA A 105 -5.07 -17.99 -1.67
C ALA A 105 -5.63 -19.42 -1.78
N GLN A 106 -5.03 -20.26 -2.63
CA GLN A 106 -5.43 -21.67 -2.76
C GLN A 106 -5.26 -22.45 -1.45
N ARG A 107 -4.21 -22.15 -0.67
CA ARG A 107 -3.90 -22.84 0.60
C ARG A 107 -4.76 -22.36 1.76
N ILE A 108 -5.20 -21.10 1.72
CA ILE A 108 -6.13 -20.55 2.71
C ILE A 108 -7.50 -21.22 2.53
N GLY A 109 -7.99 -21.34 1.29
CA GLY A 109 -9.21 -22.09 0.95
C GLY A 109 -10.53 -21.47 1.43
N GLY A 110 -10.53 -20.80 2.59
CA GLY A 110 -11.65 -20.05 3.16
C GLY A 110 -11.16 -18.78 3.86
N TRP A 111 -11.77 -17.65 3.52
CA TRP A 111 -11.38 -16.34 4.04
C TRP A 111 -12.01 -16.07 5.41
N ASN A 112 -11.33 -16.51 6.46
CA ASN A 112 -11.74 -16.34 7.86
C ASN A 112 -10.68 -15.55 8.66
N PRO A 113 -10.98 -15.08 9.88
CA PRO A 113 -10.04 -14.29 10.69
C PRO A 113 -8.67 -14.94 10.94
N SER A 114 -8.58 -16.27 10.89
CA SER A 114 -7.32 -17.02 11.01
C SER A 114 -6.40 -16.86 9.80
N SER A 115 -6.90 -16.32 8.68
CA SER A 115 -6.12 -15.99 7.48
C SER A 115 -5.28 -14.73 7.67
N ARG A 116 -5.74 -13.78 8.48
CA ARG A 116 -5.12 -12.47 8.64
C ARG A 116 -3.65 -12.51 9.12
N PRO A 117 -3.30 -13.30 10.15
CA PRO A 117 -1.91 -13.41 10.59
C PRO A 117 -1.00 -13.99 9.50
N VAL A 118 -1.51 -14.95 8.72
CA VAL A 118 -0.78 -15.59 7.62
C VAL A 118 -0.50 -14.59 6.50
N LEU A 119 -1.50 -13.80 6.09
CA LEU A 119 -1.35 -12.75 5.09
C LEU A 119 -0.39 -11.64 5.54
N ARG A 120 -0.48 -11.21 6.81
CA ARG A 120 0.44 -10.22 7.38
C ARG A 120 1.88 -10.74 7.41
N ARG A 121 2.08 -12.00 7.77
CA ARG A 121 3.40 -12.63 7.72
C ARG A 121 3.94 -12.67 6.30
N ALA A 122 3.11 -13.05 5.33
CA ALA A 122 3.48 -13.04 3.92
C ALA A 122 3.88 -11.64 3.45
N LEU A 123 3.07 -10.62 3.79
CA LEU A 123 3.35 -9.22 3.46
C LEU A 123 4.73 -8.78 3.96
N TRP A 124 5.04 -9.00 5.25
CA TRP A 124 6.33 -8.61 5.80
C TRP A 124 7.49 -9.38 5.20
N MET A 125 7.34 -10.70 5.03
CA MET A 125 8.39 -11.52 4.44
C MET A 125 8.65 -11.16 2.97
N TRP A 126 7.65 -10.72 2.23
CA TRP A 126 7.85 -10.36 0.82
C TRP A 126 8.34 -8.91 0.68
N ALA A 127 7.74 -7.97 1.42
CA ALA A 127 8.08 -6.56 1.32
C ALA A 127 9.46 -6.20 1.90
N LEU A 128 9.83 -6.74 3.07
CA LEU A 128 11.05 -6.29 3.77
C LEU A 128 12.34 -6.51 2.98
N PRO A 129 12.59 -7.67 2.32
CA PRO A 129 13.78 -7.82 1.50
C PRO A 129 13.85 -6.80 0.37
N MET A 130 12.73 -6.49 -0.29
CA MET A 130 12.67 -5.54 -1.39
C MET A 130 13.02 -4.10 -0.97
N MET A 131 12.97 -3.76 0.31
CA MET A 131 13.49 -2.48 0.81
C MET A 131 14.99 -2.29 0.56
N PHE A 132 15.73 -3.38 0.32
CA PHE A 132 17.17 -3.37 0.08
C PHE A 132 17.53 -3.53 -1.40
N SER A 133 16.56 -3.65 -2.31
CA SER A 133 16.84 -3.66 -3.75
C SER A 133 17.19 -2.25 -4.24
N LEU A 134 17.99 -2.16 -5.30
CA LEU A 134 18.03 -0.93 -6.09
C LEU A 134 16.65 -0.67 -6.70
N PRO A 135 16.29 0.60 -7.02
CA PRO A 135 15.04 0.91 -7.70
C PRO A 135 14.88 0.04 -8.95
N LEU A 136 13.86 -0.81 -8.95
CA LEU A 136 13.53 -1.70 -10.06
C LEU A 136 12.44 -1.07 -10.93
N PHE A 137 12.44 -1.34 -12.23
CA PHE A 137 11.41 -0.96 -13.21
C PHE A 137 11.17 0.55 -13.47
N SER A 138 11.50 1.44 -12.54
CA SER A 138 11.28 2.89 -12.64
C SER A 138 12.48 3.71 -12.15
N ARG A 139 12.69 4.88 -12.77
CA ARG A 139 13.70 5.88 -12.35
C ARG A 139 13.10 7.05 -11.58
N ASP A 140 11.82 7.01 -11.23
CA ASP A 140 11.15 8.13 -10.55
C ASP A 140 11.84 8.52 -9.23
N ALA A 141 12.44 7.55 -8.53
CA ALA A 141 13.22 7.82 -7.32
C ALA A 141 14.37 8.82 -7.55
N TYR A 142 14.95 8.85 -8.75
CA TYR A 142 15.98 9.83 -9.12
C TYR A 142 15.38 11.18 -9.54
N ALA A 143 14.15 11.19 -10.05
CA ALA A 143 13.41 12.43 -10.26
C ALA A 143 13.10 13.09 -8.92
N TYR A 144 12.70 12.32 -7.91
CA TYR A 144 12.50 12.81 -6.54
C TYR A 144 13.75 13.48 -5.96
N ILE A 145 14.93 12.88 -6.16
CA ILE A 145 16.22 13.47 -5.77
C ILE A 145 16.46 14.80 -6.51
N GLY A 146 16.18 14.83 -7.81
CA GLY A 146 16.34 16.05 -8.61
C GLY A 146 15.43 17.19 -8.14
N GLN A 147 14.15 16.90 -7.89
CA GLN A 147 13.20 17.88 -7.39
C GLN A 147 13.58 18.38 -5.97
N GLY A 148 14.03 17.47 -5.10
CA GLY A 148 14.56 17.83 -3.78
C GLY A 148 15.78 18.76 -3.86
N ARG A 149 16.69 18.52 -4.81
CA ARG A 149 17.85 19.40 -5.05
C ARG A 149 17.48 20.78 -5.59
N LEU A 150 16.46 20.87 -6.46
CA LEU A 150 15.92 22.17 -6.89
C LEU A 150 15.44 22.97 -5.67
N MET A 151 14.67 22.32 -4.80
CA MET A 151 14.16 22.94 -3.57
C MET A 151 15.29 23.39 -2.63
N GLU A 152 16.35 22.59 -2.45
CA GLU A 152 17.53 22.99 -1.66
C GLU A 152 18.26 24.22 -2.23
N GLN A 153 18.25 24.39 -3.56
CA GLN A 153 18.85 25.56 -4.22
C GLN A 153 17.91 26.77 -4.27
N GLY A 154 16.73 26.69 -3.63
CA GLY A 154 15.73 27.76 -3.64
C GLY A 154 15.00 27.92 -4.99
N LEU A 155 15.14 26.95 -5.90
CA LEU A 155 14.43 26.92 -7.18
C LEU A 155 13.05 26.31 -6.98
N ASN A 156 12.07 26.77 -7.78
CA ASN A 156 10.69 26.30 -7.70
C ASN A 156 10.44 25.15 -8.71
N PRO A 157 10.20 23.90 -8.25
CA PRO A 157 9.90 22.72 -9.07
C PRO A 157 8.68 22.82 -9.99
N TYR A 158 7.75 23.74 -9.69
CA TYR A 158 6.56 23.97 -10.51
C TYR A 158 6.84 24.84 -11.75
N THR A 159 8.02 25.46 -11.80
CA THR A 159 8.42 26.37 -12.89
C THR A 159 9.78 26.02 -13.50
N ASN A 160 10.58 25.21 -12.80
CA ASN A 160 11.90 24.78 -13.23
C ASN A 160 11.93 23.26 -13.34
N GLY A 161 12.47 22.76 -14.45
CA GLY A 161 12.82 21.34 -14.58
C GLY A 161 14.11 21.02 -13.81
N ILE A 162 14.34 19.73 -13.57
CA ILE A 162 15.60 19.22 -12.97
C ILE A 162 16.82 19.62 -13.81
N SER A 163 16.63 19.85 -15.12
CA SER A 163 17.65 20.34 -16.05
C SER A 163 18.24 21.70 -15.69
N ALA A 164 17.58 22.51 -14.85
CA ALA A 164 18.14 23.74 -14.31
C ALA A 164 19.30 23.51 -13.34
N LEU A 165 19.45 22.30 -12.79
CA LEU A 165 20.55 21.95 -11.91
C LEU A 165 21.86 21.75 -12.68
N SER A 166 22.96 22.27 -12.13
CA SER A 166 24.30 21.90 -12.60
C SER A 166 24.51 20.39 -12.50
N ASN A 167 25.07 19.77 -13.54
CA ASN A 167 25.36 18.33 -13.60
C ASN A 167 24.13 17.41 -13.41
N TYR A 168 22.92 17.87 -13.76
CA TYR A 168 21.69 17.07 -13.59
C TYR A 168 21.75 15.68 -14.26
N PHE A 169 22.50 15.54 -15.36
CA PHE A 169 22.72 14.24 -16.02
C PHE A 169 23.27 13.16 -15.08
N SER A 170 24.02 13.55 -14.04
CA SER A 170 24.60 12.58 -13.10
C SER A 170 23.55 11.95 -12.16
N LEU A 171 22.36 12.55 -12.04
CA LEU A 171 21.29 12.10 -11.16
C LEU A 171 20.55 10.87 -11.71
N GLY A 172 20.52 10.69 -13.03
CA GLY A 172 19.88 9.55 -13.68
C GLY A 172 18.33 9.48 -13.71
N PRO A 173 17.54 10.57 -13.59
CA PRO A 173 16.09 10.50 -13.86
C PRO A 173 15.81 10.23 -15.35
N ASP A 174 14.58 9.77 -15.66
CA ASP A 174 14.13 9.69 -17.05
C ASP A 174 14.08 11.09 -17.69
N LYS A 175 14.45 11.18 -18.98
CA LYS A 175 14.55 12.46 -19.72
C LYS A 175 13.26 13.27 -19.68
N LEU A 176 12.10 12.60 -19.72
CA LEU A 176 10.80 13.27 -19.62
C LEU A 176 10.67 14.11 -18.34
N TRP A 177 11.15 13.58 -17.21
CA TRP A 177 11.09 14.25 -15.91
C TRP A 177 12.14 15.35 -15.74
N THR A 178 13.17 15.40 -16.59
CA THR A 178 14.22 16.42 -16.46
C THR A 178 13.77 17.81 -16.89
N GLU A 179 12.89 17.91 -17.89
CA GLU A 179 12.45 19.20 -18.44
C GLU A 179 11.03 19.57 -17.99
N ALA A 180 10.28 18.63 -17.44
CA ALA A 180 8.90 18.85 -17.03
C ALA A 180 8.81 19.46 -15.62
N PRO A 181 7.86 20.38 -15.38
CA PRO A 181 7.44 20.74 -14.04
C PRO A 181 7.01 19.52 -13.23
N THR A 182 7.21 19.57 -11.92
CA THR A 182 6.81 18.47 -11.04
C THR A 182 5.30 18.20 -11.09
N PRO A 183 4.85 16.93 -11.21
CA PRO A 183 3.44 16.57 -11.08
C PRO A 183 3.01 16.36 -9.61
N TYR A 184 3.94 16.55 -8.66
CA TYR A 184 3.72 16.22 -7.25
C TYR A 184 3.25 17.41 -6.42
N GLY A 185 2.49 17.11 -5.36
CA GLY A 185 2.04 18.13 -4.43
C GLY A 185 3.13 18.56 -3.45
N PRO A 186 2.89 19.65 -2.71
CA PRO A 186 3.90 20.28 -1.85
C PRO A 186 4.39 19.38 -0.71
N LEU A 187 3.54 18.50 -0.16
CA LEU A 187 3.95 17.60 0.93
C LEU A 187 4.99 16.59 0.44
N TRP A 188 4.87 16.11 -0.80
CA TRP A 188 5.89 15.24 -1.37
C TRP A 188 7.18 16.01 -1.65
N LEU A 189 7.11 17.24 -2.18
CA LEU A 189 8.30 18.08 -2.40
C LEU A 189 9.07 18.34 -1.10
N TRP A 190 8.39 18.50 0.04
CA TRP A 190 9.07 18.63 1.33
C TRP A 190 9.78 17.34 1.76
N ILE A 191 9.20 16.18 1.47
CA ILE A 191 9.85 14.88 1.70
C ILE A 191 11.08 14.75 0.79
N GLU A 192 10.99 15.16 -0.47
CA GLU A 192 12.10 15.17 -1.42
C GLU A 192 13.24 16.07 -0.95
N GLN A 193 12.94 17.33 -0.59
CA GLN A 193 13.90 18.27 -0.07
C GLN A 193 14.58 17.74 1.21
N GLY A 194 13.79 17.25 2.17
CA GLY A 194 14.30 16.66 3.40
C GLY A 194 15.17 15.43 3.16
N ALA A 195 14.82 14.58 2.19
CA ALA A 195 15.61 13.40 1.84
C ALA A 195 16.98 13.77 1.28
N VAL A 196 17.05 14.77 0.41
CA VAL A 196 18.32 15.27 -0.13
C VAL A 196 19.16 15.94 0.96
N TRP A 197 18.52 16.72 1.83
CA TRP A 197 19.18 17.38 2.95
C TRP A 197 19.82 16.38 3.93
N VAL A 198 19.06 15.40 4.42
CA VAL A 198 19.56 14.39 5.37
C VAL A 198 20.63 13.49 4.74
N SER A 199 20.56 13.25 3.43
CA SER A 199 21.53 12.42 2.73
C SER A 199 22.82 13.14 2.34
N ALA A 200 22.94 14.45 2.63
CA ALA A 200 24.02 15.30 2.13
C ALA A 200 24.22 15.12 0.61
N SER A 201 23.10 15.02 -0.13
CA SER A 201 23.08 14.79 -1.57
C SER A 201 23.67 13.45 -2.06
N VAL A 202 23.92 12.46 -1.17
CA VAL A 202 24.33 11.10 -1.56
C VAL A 202 23.11 10.30 -2.06
N PRO A 203 23.06 9.88 -3.34
CA PRO A 203 21.86 9.28 -3.93
C PRO A 203 21.35 8.05 -3.17
N GLU A 204 22.25 7.17 -2.73
CA GLU A 204 21.91 5.93 -2.04
C GLU A 204 21.21 6.19 -0.70
N LEU A 205 21.66 7.22 0.03
CA LEU A 205 21.07 7.62 1.30
C LEU A 205 19.75 8.37 1.08
N ALA A 206 19.65 9.17 0.01
CA ALA A 206 18.43 9.88 -0.37
C ALA A 206 17.25 8.94 -0.67
N LEU A 207 17.54 7.70 -1.11
CA LEU A 207 16.51 6.68 -1.33
C LEU A 207 15.88 6.15 -0.03
N ILE A 208 16.57 6.26 1.11
CA ILE A 208 16.08 5.69 2.38
C ILE A 208 14.75 6.35 2.81
N PRO A 209 14.63 7.69 2.90
CA PRO A 209 13.36 8.34 3.22
C PRO A 209 12.24 7.98 2.26
N PHE A 210 12.50 7.87 0.94
CA PHE A 210 11.49 7.48 -0.04
C PHE A 210 10.98 6.06 0.19
N ARG A 211 11.87 5.11 0.49
CA ARG A 211 11.48 3.74 0.83
C ARG A 211 10.67 3.69 2.12
N LEU A 212 11.06 4.46 3.13
CA LEU A 212 10.31 4.55 4.40
C LEU A 212 8.91 5.14 4.18
N ALA A 213 8.80 6.20 3.38
CA ALA A 213 7.52 6.77 2.98
C ALA A 213 6.66 5.75 2.23
N ALA A 214 7.28 4.99 1.31
CA ALA A 214 6.56 3.98 0.56
C ALA A 214 6.07 2.81 1.43
N LEU A 215 6.92 2.36 2.35
CA LEU A 215 6.56 1.36 3.35
C LEU A 215 5.44 1.85 4.26
N ALA A 216 5.48 3.11 4.71
CA ALA A 216 4.41 3.71 5.49
C ALA A 216 3.08 3.70 4.73
N GLY A 217 3.10 4.03 3.44
CA GLY A 217 1.95 3.91 2.55
C GLY A 217 1.37 2.49 2.49
N VAL A 218 2.23 1.49 2.29
CA VAL A 218 1.82 0.08 2.27
C VAL A 218 1.29 -0.39 3.62
N ILE A 219 1.85 0.09 4.74
CA ILE A 219 1.33 -0.19 6.08
C ILE A 219 -0.07 0.41 6.25
N LEU A 220 -0.28 1.67 5.84
CA LEU A 220 -1.59 2.31 5.86
C LEU A 220 -2.61 1.49 5.04
N LEU A 221 -2.24 1.05 3.84
CA LEU A 221 -3.09 0.17 3.02
C LEU A 221 -3.38 -1.15 3.73
N ALA A 222 -2.38 -1.83 4.29
CA ALA A 222 -2.54 -3.09 5.02
C ALA A 222 -3.44 -2.97 6.26
N VAL A 223 -3.54 -1.77 6.84
CA VAL A 223 -4.40 -1.48 7.99
C VAL A 223 -5.80 -1.09 7.54
N TYR A 224 -5.92 -0.15 6.60
CA TYR A 224 -7.19 0.52 6.30
C TYR A 224 -7.98 -0.11 5.16
N VAL A 225 -7.35 -0.80 4.19
CA VAL A 225 -8.07 -1.60 3.18
C VAL A 225 -8.97 -2.65 3.82
N PRO A 226 -8.48 -3.56 4.70
CA PRO A 226 -9.36 -4.55 5.32
C PRO A 226 -10.41 -3.92 6.24
N ARG A 227 -10.09 -2.81 6.92
CA ARG A 227 -11.06 -2.11 7.77
C ARG A 227 -12.19 -1.48 6.96
N LEU A 228 -11.85 -0.83 5.84
CA LEU A 228 -12.82 -0.23 4.94
C LEU A 228 -13.68 -1.31 4.26
N ALA A 229 -13.10 -2.44 3.88
CA ALA A 229 -13.82 -3.58 3.35
C ALA A 229 -14.86 -4.12 4.36
N ALA A 230 -14.46 -4.29 5.62
CA ALA A 230 -15.36 -4.76 6.67
C ALA A 230 -16.55 -3.80 6.92
N LEU A 231 -16.33 -2.48 6.85
CA LEU A 231 -17.41 -1.49 6.96
C LEU A 231 -18.48 -1.62 5.86
N HIS A 232 -18.12 -2.15 4.70
CA HIS A 232 -18.99 -2.29 3.54
C HIS A 232 -19.42 -3.75 3.29
N GLY A 233 -19.29 -4.63 4.29
CA GLY A 233 -19.72 -6.03 4.17
C GLY A 233 -18.86 -6.89 3.22
N VAL A 234 -17.69 -6.40 2.82
CA VAL A 234 -16.72 -7.14 1.99
C VAL A 234 -15.73 -7.87 2.89
N ASN A 235 -15.35 -9.10 2.51
CA ASN A 235 -14.42 -9.89 3.30
C ASN A 235 -13.05 -9.17 3.43
N PRO A 236 -12.60 -8.84 4.67
CA PRO A 236 -11.39 -8.04 4.89
C PRO A 236 -10.10 -8.77 4.51
N ASP A 237 -10.03 -10.08 4.69
CA ASP A 237 -8.83 -10.87 4.40
C ASP A 237 -8.64 -11.06 2.89
N ARG A 238 -9.74 -11.25 2.16
CA ARG A 238 -9.74 -11.26 0.69
C ARG A 238 -9.31 -9.90 0.13
N ALA A 239 -9.81 -8.81 0.72
CA ALA A 239 -9.41 -7.45 0.35
C ALA A 239 -7.92 -7.19 0.61
N LEU A 240 -7.38 -7.66 1.73
CA LEU A 240 -5.95 -7.57 2.03
C LEU A 240 -5.10 -8.35 1.02
N TRP A 241 -5.53 -9.57 0.65
CA TRP A 241 -4.83 -10.41 -0.33
C TRP A 241 -4.82 -9.80 -1.74
N LEU A 242 -5.98 -9.36 -2.23
CA LEU A 242 -6.12 -8.78 -3.57
C LEU A 242 -5.54 -7.36 -3.67
N GLY A 243 -5.81 -6.54 -2.67
CA GLY A 243 -5.55 -5.11 -2.72
C GLY A 243 -4.19 -4.69 -2.20
N VAL A 244 -3.53 -5.49 -1.36
CA VAL A 244 -2.25 -5.10 -0.71
C VAL A 244 -1.15 -6.13 -0.93
N LEU A 245 -1.44 -7.42 -0.72
CA LEU A 245 -0.43 -8.49 -0.89
C LEU A 245 -0.14 -8.80 -2.37
N ASN A 246 -0.75 -8.08 -3.31
CA ASN A 246 -0.53 -8.24 -4.75
C ASN A 246 0.93 -7.93 -5.13
N PRO A 247 1.64 -8.85 -5.82
CA PRO A 247 3.01 -8.64 -6.28
C PRO A 247 3.22 -7.36 -7.08
N VAL A 248 2.27 -6.96 -7.93
CA VAL A 248 2.36 -5.72 -8.70
C VAL A 248 2.45 -4.52 -7.77
N LEU A 249 1.64 -4.51 -6.71
CA LEU A 249 1.68 -3.45 -5.71
C LEU A 249 3.01 -3.45 -4.97
N LEU A 250 3.46 -4.60 -4.45
CA LEU A 250 4.71 -4.68 -3.69
C LEU A 250 5.92 -4.27 -4.53
N ILE A 251 5.98 -4.70 -5.80
CA ILE A 251 7.07 -4.36 -6.70
C ILE A 251 7.06 -2.87 -7.05
N ASN A 252 5.91 -2.32 -7.45
CA ASN A 252 5.82 -0.90 -7.79
C ASN A 252 6.07 -0.02 -6.56
N PHE A 253 5.47 -0.32 -5.42
CA PHE A 253 5.53 0.56 -4.26
C PHE A 253 6.82 0.41 -3.48
N ILE A 254 7.23 -0.82 -3.17
CA ILE A 254 8.40 -1.06 -2.32
C ILE A 254 9.67 -1.11 -3.16
N ALA A 255 9.75 -2.02 -4.14
CA ALA A 255 10.99 -2.26 -4.87
C ALA A 255 11.39 -1.07 -5.77
N SER A 256 10.42 -0.28 -6.22
CA SER A 256 10.66 0.92 -7.03
C SER A 256 10.61 2.22 -6.21
N ALA A 257 10.27 2.15 -4.92
CA ALA A 257 10.12 3.30 -4.00
C ALA A 257 9.13 4.38 -4.49
N HIS A 258 8.00 3.99 -5.11
CA HIS A 258 7.01 4.94 -5.63
C HIS A 258 6.19 5.64 -4.54
N ASN A 259 5.99 6.94 -4.70
CA ASN A 259 5.21 7.79 -3.79
C ASN A 259 3.70 7.53 -3.82
N ASP A 260 3.20 6.89 -4.89
CA ASP A 260 1.81 6.44 -5.05
C ASP A 260 1.32 5.60 -3.86
N SER A 261 2.23 4.87 -3.23
CA SER A 261 1.96 4.09 -2.03
C SER A 261 1.50 4.94 -0.84
N LEU A 262 2.23 6.03 -0.53
CA LEU A 262 1.89 6.95 0.55
C LEU A 262 0.60 7.70 0.21
N MET A 263 0.49 8.17 -1.02
CA MET A 263 -0.71 8.79 -1.55
C MET A 263 -1.94 7.89 -1.34
N LEU A 264 -1.91 6.65 -1.82
CA LEU A 264 -3.01 5.70 -1.69
C LEU A 264 -3.28 5.32 -0.23
N GLY A 265 -2.23 5.11 0.57
CA GLY A 265 -2.35 4.82 2.00
C GLY A 265 -3.12 5.92 2.75
N LEU A 266 -2.78 7.18 2.48
CA LEU A 266 -3.42 8.35 3.09
C LEU A 266 -4.88 8.50 2.66
N VAL A 267 -5.20 8.39 1.36
CA VAL A 267 -6.59 8.54 0.89
C VAL A 267 -7.47 7.40 1.39
N VAL A 268 -6.99 6.16 1.42
CA VAL A 268 -7.76 5.02 1.94
C VAL A 268 -7.99 5.16 3.45
N ALA A 269 -6.97 5.61 4.20
CA ALA A 269 -7.13 5.92 5.62
C ALA A 269 -8.14 7.05 5.84
N GLY A 270 -8.07 8.11 5.04
CA GLY A 270 -8.99 9.24 5.10
C GLY A 270 -10.43 8.86 4.79
N LEU A 271 -10.66 8.04 3.76
CA LEU A 271 -11.97 7.48 3.42
C LEU A 271 -12.52 6.63 4.58
N TYR A 272 -11.69 5.79 5.19
CA TYR A 272 -12.09 5.03 6.38
C TYR A 272 -12.55 5.95 7.52
N PHE A 273 -11.80 7.01 7.83
CA PHE A 273 -12.18 7.95 8.90
C PHE A 273 -13.43 8.77 8.55
N ALA A 274 -13.65 9.11 7.29
CA ALA A 274 -14.90 9.69 6.81
C ALA A 274 -16.09 8.73 7.04
N SER A 275 -15.91 7.44 6.73
CA SER A 275 -16.94 6.41 6.93
C SER A 275 -17.30 6.17 8.40
N VAL A 276 -16.32 6.23 9.33
CA VAL A 276 -16.57 6.07 10.77
C VAL A 276 -16.91 7.37 11.50
N LYS A 277 -17.43 8.37 10.77
CA LYS A 277 -17.90 9.67 11.30
C LYS A 277 -16.83 10.45 12.09
N ARG A 278 -15.57 10.38 11.63
CA ARG A 278 -14.46 11.24 12.09
C ARG A 278 -13.99 12.17 10.96
N PRO A 279 -14.83 13.15 10.55
CA PRO A 279 -14.64 13.88 9.31
C PRO A 279 -13.38 14.74 9.30
N VAL A 280 -13.01 15.36 10.42
CA VAL A 280 -11.80 16.20 10.50
C VAL A 280 -10.55 15.39 10.15
N LEU A 281 -10.39 14.21 10.76
CA LEU A 281 -9.25 13.34 10.47
C LEU A 281 -9.30 12.79 9.04
N GLY A 282 -10.50 12.47 8.55
CA GLY A 282 -10.71 12.07 7.15
C GLY A 282 -10.25 13.14 6.16
N ILE A 283 -10.69 14.39 6.37
CA ILE A 283 -10.32 15.55 5.56
C ILE A 283 -8.81 15.76 5.61
N VAL A 284 -8.20 15.80 6.80
CA VAL A 284 -6.75 16.00 6.95
C VAL A 284 -5.95 14.96 6.16
N LEU A 285 -6.33 13.68 6.24
CA LEU A 285 -5.64 12.60 5.53
C LEU A 285 -5.85 12.66 4.01
N ILE A 286 -7.05 12.99 3.54
CA ILE A 286 -7.33 13.14 2.10
C ILE A 286 -6.59 14.37 1.55
N THR A 287 -6.59 15.49 2.26
CA THR A 287 -5.81 16.69 1.90
C THR A 287 -4.31 16.38 1.87
N ALA A 288 -3.80 15.63 2.85
CA ALA A 288 -2.41 15.18 2.83
C ALA A 288 -2.12 14.31 1.60
N SER A 289 -3.03 13.40 1.22
CA SER A 289 -2.90 12.59 0.00
C SER A 289 -2.86 13.44 -1.27
N ILE A 290 -3.73 14.44 -1.40
CA ILE A 290 -3.74 15.41 -2.51
C ILE A 290 -2.42 16.18 -2.55
N ALA A 291 -1.90 16.55 -1.39
CA ALA A 291 -0.61 17.22 -1.25
C ALA A 291 0.59 16.30 -1.53
N ILE A 292 0.41 14.97 -1.64
CA ILE A 292 1.41 14.07 -2.25
C ILE A 292 1.24 14.05 -3.76
N LYS A 293 0.02 13.75 -4.25
CA LYS A 293 -0.30 13.67 -5.68
C LYS A 293 -1.73 14.17 -5.94
N PRO A 294 -1.91 15.22 -6.75
CA PRO A 294 -3.22 15.85 -6.96
C PRO A 294 -4.31 14.94 -7.53
N ILE A 295 -3.94 13.84 -8.21
CA ILE A 295 -4.89 12.90 -8.80
C ILE A 295 -5.90 12.33 -7.80
N THR A 296 -5.59 12.32 -6.50
CA THR A 296 -6.52 11.88 -5.45
C THR A 296 -7.66 12.85 -5.15
N LEU A 297 -7.69 14.04 -5.78
CA LEU A 297 -8.87 14.92 -5.78
C LEU A 297 -10.13 14.18 -6.25
N ILE A 298 -9.99 13.18 -7.12
CA ILE A 298 -11.10 12.33 -7.59
C ILE A 298 -11.80 11.58 -6.43
N ALA A 299 -11.16 11.43 -5.27
CA ALA A 299 -11.74 10.77 -4.10
C ALA A 299 -12.70 11.67 -3.31
N LEU A 300 -12.64 13.01 -3.49
CA LEU A 300 -13.45 13.96 -2.71
C LEU A 300 -14.96 13.76 -2.87
N PRO A 301 -15.52 13.55 -4.08
CA PRO A 301 -16.95 13.28 -4.22
C PRO A 301 -17.39 12.03 -3.45
N PHE A 302 -16.57 10.97 -3.47
CA PHE A 302 -16.86 9.72 -2.75
C PHE A 302 -16.77 9.92 -1.23
N ALA A 303 -15.80 10.71 -0.76
CA ALA A 303 -15.70 11.07 0.66
C ALA A 303 -16.95 11.85 1.11
N GLY A 304 -17.44 12.78 0.29
CA GLY A 304 -18.69 13.51 0.53
C GLY A 304 -19.91 12.59 0.61
N LEU A 305 -20.04 11.65 -0.33
CA LEU A 305 -21.12 10.66 -0.34
C LEU A 305 -21.08 9.73 0.89
N LEU A 306 -19.90 9.23 1.26
CA LEU A 306 -19.70 8.40 2.46
C LEU A 306 -20.04 9.17 3.75
N TRP A 307 -19.76 10.47 3.77
CA TRP A 307 -20.11 11.32 4.90
C TRP A 307 -21.62 11.57 4.98
N ALA A 308 -22.25 11.96 3.88
CA ALA A 308 -23.69 12.20 3.77
C ALA A 308 -24.51 10.95 4.17
N GLY A 309 -24.01 9.77 3.81
CA GLY A 309 -24.60 8.48 4.18
C GLY A 309 -25.81 8.11 3.32
N ALA A 310 -26.22 6.84 3.38
CA ALA A 310 -27.29 6.28 2.53
C ALA A 310 -28.69 6.90 2.73
N ARG A 311 -28.87 7.77 3.74
CA ARG A 311 -30.12 8.50 4.01
C ARG A 311 -30.10 9.95 3.51
N ALA A 312 -29.00 10.40 2.89
CA ALA A 312 -28.93 11.71 2.26
C ALA A 312 -29.71 11.71 0.94
N GLY A 313 -31.04 11.81 1.05
CA GLY A 313 -31.91 12.18 -0.04
C GLY A 313 -32.34 13.63 0.13
N TRP A 314 -32.64 14.32 -0.96
CA TRP A 314 -33.25 15.65 -0.96
C TRP A 314 -34.51 15.71 -0.08
N ALA A 315 -35.22 14.59 0.06
CA ALA A 315 -36.41 14.45 0.92
C ALA A 315 -36.11 14.34 2.43
N ALA A 316 -34.89 14.02 2.85
CA ALA A 316 -34.52 13.93 4.27
C ALA A 316 -34.31 15.32 4.91
N GLU A 317 -34.01 16.34 4.12
CA GLU A 317 -34.01 17.74 4.56
C GLU A 317 -35.43 18.23 4.88
N CYS A 318 -36.45 17.72 4.16
CA CYS A 318 -37.86 18.08 4.37
C CYS A 318 -38.51 17.40 5.59
N SER A 319 -37.90 16.37 6.18
CA SER A 319 -38.46 15.69 7.36
C SER A 319 -37.97 16.26 8.70
N VAL A 320 -37.01 17.19 8.67
CA VAL A 320 -36.56 17.95 9.86
C VAL A 320 -37.30 19.28 9.92
N GLY A 321 -38.61 19.25 10.12
CA GLY A 321 -39.42 20.34 10.70
C GLY A 321 -39.20 21.77 10.18
N ARG A 322 -38.70 21.98 8.95
CA ARG A 322 -38.55 23.33 8.39
C ARG A 322 -39.84 23.73 7.69
N PRO A 323 -40.33 24.97 7.91
CA PRO A 323 -41.51 25.45 7.23
C PRO A 323 -41.28 25.49 5.70
N PRO A 324 -42.35 25.27 4.91
CA PRO A 324 -42.28 24.96 3.47
C PRO A 324 -41.74 26.09 2.56
N TRP A 325 -41.38 27.26 3.12
CA TRP A 325 -40.87 28.42 2.38
C TRP A 325 -39.34 28.59 2.46
N VAL A 326 -38.60 27.59 2.96
CA VAL A 326 -37.13 27.65 3.15
C VAL A 326 -36.35 26.73 2.19
N CYS A 327 -37.00 26.08 1.22
CA CYS A 327 -36.28 25.33 0.18
C CYS A 327 -36.12 26.20 -1.09
N PRO A 328 -34.89 26.37 -1.63
CA PRO A 328 -34.64 27.08 -2.88
C PRO A 328 -35.16 26.33 -4.12
#